data_AF-A0A526YVF4-F1
#
_entry.id   AF-A0A526YVF4-F1
#
_cell.length_a   1.000
_cell.length_b   1.000
_cell.length_c   1.000
_cell.angle_alpha   90.00
_cell.angle_beta   90.00
_cell.angle_gamma   90.00
#
_symmetry.space_group_name_H-M   'P 1'
#
loop_
_entity.id
_entity.type
_entity.pdbx_description
1 polymer ?
#
loop_
_entity_poly.entity_id
_entity_poly.type
_entity_poly.pdbx_seq_one_letter_code
_entity_poly.pdbx_strand_id
1 'polypeptide(L)'
;MRSLARVLWSTLAISAFASGSPASAQDADLAKQLSNPIASLISVPFQFNYDEGFGPNDGEKATLNIQPVIPVSLNADWTMISRTILPVIWQNDVAGPSGEQFGLGDITQSLFFSPKNPGPSGIVWGVGPVFLVPTATDDLLGGGKWGAGPTAVVLKQYGGWTVGALANHIWSFAGDGDRSDIISTFLQPFVSYTTKDAWTFTLNTENTYNWEAEEWSVPVNFQVA
;
A
#
# COMPACT_ATOMS: atom_id res chain seq x y z
N MET A 1 -8.62 -18.02 -27.17
CA MET A 1 -9.20 -16.67 -26.96
C MET A 1 -10.06 -16.72 -25.72
N ARG A 2 -9.49 -16.39 -24.55
CA ARG A 2 -10.25 -16.25 -23.30
C ARG A 2 -10.44 -14.76 -23.02
N SER A 3 -11.67 -14.44 -22.66
CA SER A 3 -12.26 -13.11 -22.51
C SER A 3 -11.42 -12.20 -21.61
N LEU A 4 -11.11 -10.99 -22.11
CA LEU A 4 -10.60 -9.88 -21.29
C LEU A 4 -11.76 -9.37 -20.42
N ALA A 5 -11.82 -9.80 -19.16
CA ALA A 5 -12.68 -9.19 -18.16
C ALA A 5 -12.09 -7.80 -17.82
N ARG A 6 -12.79 -6.75 -18.23
CA ARG A 6 -12.46 -5.37 -17.85
C ARG A 6 -12.98 -5.15 -16.43
N VAL A 7 -12.12 -5.37 -15.44
CA VAL A 7 -12.38 -4.95 -14.05
C VAL A 7 -12.33 -3.42 -14.04
N LEU A 8 -13.44 -2.78 -13.69
CA LEU A 8 -13.52 -1.33 -13.48
C LEU A 8 -13.17 -1.07 -12.01
N TRP A 9 -12.06 -0.39 -11.77
CA TRP A 9 -11.61 -0.01 -10.43
C TRP A 9 -12.17 1.37 -10.11
N SER A 10 -13.02 1.46 -9.09
CA SER A 10 -13.68 2.70 -8.67
C SER A 10 -13.19 3.10 -7.28
N THR A 11 -11.97 3.63 -7.16
CA THR A 11 -11.43 4.07 -5.86
C THR A 11 -12.14 5.34 -5.39
N LEU A 12 -13.07 5.24 -4.44
CA LEU A 12 -13.68 6.39 -3.75
C LEU A 12 -12.96 6.66 -2.42
N ALA A 13 -11.97 7.56 -2.43
CA ALA A 13 -11.34 8.06 -1.22
C ALA A 13 -12.20 9.20 -0.62
N ILE A 14 -12.88 8.94 0.51
CA ILE A 14 -13.60 9.98 1.27
C ILE A 14 -12.62 10.62 2.25
N SER A 15 -12.09 11.79 1.90
CA SER A 15 -11.34 12.66 2.83
C SER A 15 -12.31 13.52 3.63
N ALA A 16 -12.23 13.46 4.97
CA ALA A 16 -13.00 14.32 5.84
C ALA A 16 -12.52 15.77 5.71
N PHE A 17 -13.42 16.68 5.35
CA PHE A 17 -13.14 18.13 5.25
C PHE A 17 -12.90 18.72 6.64
N ALA A 18 -11.66 19.15 6.92
CA ALA A 18 -11.38 20.05 8.03
C ALA A 18 -11.46 21.51 7.53
N SER A 19 -12.36 22.28 8.13
CA SER A 19 -12.58 23.71 7.85
C SER A 19 -11.30 24.52 7.92
N GLY A 20 -11.03 25.31 6.87
CA GLY A 20 -9.78 26.04 6.65
C GLY A 20 -9.41 27.03 7.76
N SER A 21 -8.30 26.74 8.42
CA SER A 21 -7.42 27.74 9.04
C SER A 21 -6.24 27.97 8.10
N PRO A 22 -5.63 29.17 8.06
CA PRO A 22 -4.43 29.39 7.25
C PRO A 22 -3.34 28.41 7.69
N ALA A 23 -2.92 27.55 6.78
CA ALA A 23 -1.86 26.59 7.04
C ALA A 23 -0.55 27.33 7.30
N SER A 24 0.10 27.00 8.41
CA SER A 24 1.42 27.48 8.76
C SER A 24 2.51 26.74 7.96
N ALA A 25 3.73 27.29 7.91
CA ALA A 25 4.86 26.60 7.28
C ALA A 25 5.13 25.21 7.89
N GLN A 26 4.76 25.02 9.16
CA GLN A 26 4.86 23.74 9.87
C GLN A 26 3.86 22.69 9.32
N ASP A 27 2.68 23.12 8.89
CA ASP A 27 1.66 22.24 8.33
C ASP A 27 2.06 21.72 6.94
N ALA A 28 2.66 22.57 6.12
CA ALA A 28 3.17 22.18 4.81
C ALA A 28 4.34 21.17 4.90
N ASP A 29 5.22 21.31 5.89
CA ASP A 29 6.31 20.35 6.09
C ASP A 29 5.83 19.02 6.68
N LEU A 30 4.82 19.03 7.55
CA LEU A 30 4.15 17.82 8.01
C LEU A 30 3.45 17.09 6.85
N ALA A 31 2.74 17.80 5.98
CA ALA A 31 2.10 17.22 4.79
C ALA A 31 3.11 16.56 3.83
N LYS A 32 4.29 17.16 3.66
CA LYS A 32 5.39 16.53 2.91
C LYS A 32 5.92 15.27 3.59
N GLN A 33 6.02 15.25 4.92
CA GLN A 33 6.44 14.04 5.64
C GLN A 33 5.40 12.93 5.48
N LEU A 34 4.11 13.25 5.54
CA LEU A 34 3.03 12.28 5.32
C LEU A 34 3.02 11.71 3.89
N SER A 35 3.46 12.48 2.90
CA SER A 35 3.64 12.00 1.52
C SER A 35 4.84 11.07 1.34
N ASN A 36 5.76 11.00 2.30
CA ASN A 36 6.94 10.15 2.24
C ASN A 36 6.64 8.82 2.96
N PRO A 37 6.57 7.68 2.25
CA PRO A 37 6.19 6.38 2.81
C PRO A 37 7.18 5.81 3.83
N ILE A 38 8.38 6.40 3.95
CA ILE A 38 9.39 6.06 4.96
C ILE A 38 9.82 7.30 5.77
N ALA A 39 8.96 8.32 5.86
CA ALA A 39 9.21 9.43 6.74
C ALA A 39 9.37 8.95 8.17
N SER A 40 10.24 9.64 8.92
CA SER A 40 10.42 9.39 10.35
C SER A 40 9.27 10.00 11.17
N LEU A 41 8.03 9.66 10.82
CA LEU A 41 6.81 10.05 11.50
C LEU A 41 6.03 8.78 11.89
N ILE A 42 5.59 8.71 13.15
CA ILE A 42 4.63 7.67 13.55
C ILE A 42 3.28 8.06 12.97
N SER A 43 2.71 7.22 12.11
CA SER A 43 1.41 7.45 11.49
C SER A 43 0.59 6.16 11.40
N VAL A 44 -0.73 6.30 11.35
CA VAL A 44 -1.66 5.18 11.13
C VAL A 44 -2.69 5.62 10.07
N PRO A 45 -2.33 5.57 8.78
CA PRO A 45 -3.24 5.87 7.70
C PRO A 45 -4.34 4.81 7.58
N PHE A 46 -5.53 5.27 7.21
CA PHE A 46 -6.67 4.44 6.87
C PHE A 46 -6.98 4.66 5.40
N GLN A 47 -7.04 3.57 4.63
CA GLN A 47 -7.39 3.61 3.21
C GLN A 47 -8.57 2.68 2.98
N PHE A 48 -9.69 3.25 2.55
CA PHE A 48 -10.87 2.49 2.18
C PHE A 48 -10.93 2.33 0.67
N ASN A 49 -11.14 1.11 0.20
CA ASN A 49 -11.34 0.77 -1.20
C ASN A 49 -12.67 0.00 -1.34
N TYR A 50 -13.40 0.29 -2.39
CA TYR A 50 -14.62 -0.43 -2.76
C TYR A 50 -14.52 -0.82 -4.22
N ASP A 51 -14.67 -2.11 -4.49
CA ASP A 51 -14.48 -2.74 -5.79
C ASP A 51 -15.72 -3.58 -6.11
N GLU A 52 -16.19 -3.53 -7.35
CA GLU A 52 -17.38 -4.24 -7.84
C GLU A 52 -17.08 -4.92 -9.19
N GLY A 53 -17.99 -5.76 -9.68
CA GLY A 53 -17.82 -6.45 -10.97
C GLY A 53 -16.96 -7.72 -10.91
N PHE A 54 -16.87 -8.36 -9.74
CA PHE A 54 -16.14 -9.63 -9.62
C PHE A 54 -16.94 -10.79 -10.20
N GLY A 55 -16.40 -11.41 -11.26
CA GLY A 55 -16.98 -12.60 -11.86
C GLY A 55 -18.37 -12.40 -12.47
N PRO A 56 -19.06 -13.49 -12.86
CA PRO A 56 -20.37 -13.41 -13.52
C PRO A 56 -21.52 -13.01 -12.58
N ASN A 57 -21.29 -12.99 -11.27
CA ASN A 57 -22.30 -12.69 -10.25
C ASN A 57 -22.25 -11.23 -9.79
N ASP A 58 -21.40 -10.39 -10.39
CA ASP A 58 -21.23 -8.99 -10.00
C ASP A 58 -20.84 -8.85 -8.52
N GLY A 59 -19.87 -9.67 -8.08
CA GLY A 59 -19.40 -9.67 -6.71
C GLY A 59 -18.82 -8.31 -6.31
N GLU A 60 -18.86 -8.05 -5.01
CA GLU A 60 -18.47 -6.78 -4.40
C GLU A 60 -17.44 -7.01 -3.28
N LYS A 61 -16.54 -6.05 -3.10
CA LYS A 61 -15.50 -6.09 -2.09
C LYS A 61 -15.26 -4.71 -1.50
N ALA A 62 -15.33 -4.60 -0.18
CA ALA A 62 -14.92 -3.43 0.57
C ALA A 62 -13.70 -3.76 1.43
N THR A 63 -12.61 -3.02 1.25
CA THR A 63 -11.36 -3.23 1.99
C THR A 63 -10.97 -1.96 2.74
N LEU A 64 -10.81 -2.07 4.06
CA LEU A 64 -10.19 -1.04 4.90
C LEU A 64 -8.76 -1.47 5.26
N ASN A 65 -7.78 -0.81 4.65
CA ASN A 65 -6.36 -0.98 4.98
C ASN A 65 -5.98 -0.04 6.13
N ILE A 66 -5.57 -0.63 7.25
CA ILE A 66 -4.99 0.06 8.41
C ILE A 66 -3.47 -0.08 8.32
N GLN A 67 -2.75 1.04 8.20
CA GLN A 67 -1.35 1.02 7.73
C GLN A 67 -0.33 1.62 8.72
N PRO A 68 -0.17 1.11 9.96
CA PRO A 68 0.75 1.73 10.89
C PRO A 68 2.20 1.77 10.36
N VAL A 69 2.79 2.96 10.41
CA VAL A 69 4.19 3.24 10.06
C VAL A 69 4.90 3.73 11.32
N ILE A 70 5.92 2.98 11.75
CA ILE A 70 6.64 3.23 13.00
C ILE A 70 8.15 3.28 12.70
N PRO A 71 8.78 4.46 12.73
CA PRO A 71 10.23 4.59 12.67
C PRO A 71 10.88 4.26 14.02
N VAL A 72 11.94 3.47 13.99
CA VAL A 72 12.77 3.09 15.13
C VAL A 72 14.23 3.45 14.82
N SER A 73 14.79 4.38 15.59
CA SER A 73 16.19 4.75 15.46
C SER A 73 17.08 3.58 15.86
N LEU A 74 17.93 3.10 14.94
CA LEU A 74 18.89 2.03 15.22
C LEU A 74 20.19 2.58 15.81
N ASN A 75 20.67 3.70 15.27
CA ASN A 75 21.89 4.39 15.73
C ASN A 75 21.89 5.86 15.27
N ALA A 76 23.04 6.53 15.30
CA ALA A 76 23.17 7.94 14.89
C ALA A 76 22.79 8.17 13.42
N ASP A 77 23.03 7.18 12.54
CA ASP A 77 22.96 7.36 11.09
C ASP A 77 21.77 6.63 10.44
N TRP A 78 21.22 5.62 11.11
CA TRP A 78 20.21 4.71 10.53
C TRP A 78 18.92 4.64 11.34
N THR A 79 17.81 4.54 10.61
CA THR A 79 16.47 4.26 11.11
C THR A 79 15.93 3.02 10.42
N MET A 80 15.23 2.17 11.18
CA MET A 80 14.38 1.11 10.64
C MET A 80 12.93 1.59 10.69
N ILE A 81 12.24 1.56 9.57
CA ILE A 81 10.82 1.90 9.46
C ILE A 81 10.03 0.60 9.35
N SER A 82 9.19 0.32 10.35
CA SER A 82 8.21 -0.74 10.29
C SER A 82 6.95 -0.22 9.61
N ARG A 83 6.51 -0.87 8.53
CA ARG A 83 5.24 -0.59 7.86
C ARG A 83 4.41 -1.86 7.82
N THR A 84 3.28 -1.86 8.50
CA THR A 84 2.32 -2.98 8.48
C THR A 84 1.12 -2.57 7.65
N ILE A 85 0.59 -3.47 6.82
CA ILE A 85 -0.71 -3.32 6.15
C ILE A 85 -1.61 -4.40 6.70
N LEU A 86 -2.65 -3.96 7.41
CA LEU A 86 -3.69 -4.82 7.98
C LEU A 86 -5.00 -4.56 7.23
N PRO A 87 -5.43 -5.49 6.35
CA PRO A 87 -6.69 -5.37 5.64
C PRO A 87 -7.85 -5.94 6.48
N VAL A 88 -8.89 -5.14 6.69
CA VAL A 88 -10.21 -5.60 7.13
C VAL A 88 -11.11 -5.62 5.90
N ILE A 89 -11.63 -6.79 5.58
CA ILE A 89 -12.31 -7.05 4.31
C ILE A 89 -13.74 -7.48 4.61
N TRP A 90 -14.68 -6.88 3.88
CA TRP A 90 -16.00 -7.44 3.61
C TRP A 90 -16.06 -7.76 2.12
N GLN A 91 -16.60 -8.92 1.75
CA GLN A 91 -16.85 -9.25 0.35
C GLN A 91 -18.10 -10.10 0.22
N ASN A 92 -18.77 -9.98 -0.93
CA ASN A 92 -19.89 -10.84 -1.30
C ASN A 92 -19.70 -11.35 -2.73
N ASP A 93 -19.81 -12.66 -2.91
CA ASP A 93 -19.79 -13.35 -4.22
C ASP A 93 -18.55 -13.06 -5.10
N VAL A 94 -17.40 -12.73 -4.48
CA VAL A 94 -16.13 -12.52 -5.18
C VAL A 94 -15.56 -13.84 -5.73
N ALA A 95 -15.77 -14.97 -5.03
CA ALA A 95 -15.31 -16.30 -5.43
C ALA A 95 -16.45 -17.17 -5.99
N GLY A 96 -17.20 -16.64 -6.97
CA GLY A 96 -18.43 -17.29 -7.45
C GLY A 96 -19.59 -17.10 -6.45
N PRO A 97 -20.59 -18.01 -6.38
CA PRO A 97 -21.70 -17.91 -5.43
C PRO A 97 -21.23 -18.29 -4.01
N SER A 98 -20.27 -17.54 -3.51
CA SER A 98 -19.56 -17.77 -2.25
C SER A 98 -20.28 -17.14 -1.06
N GLY A 99 -21.26 -16.28 -1.31
CA GLY A 99 -21.95 -15.51 -0.28
C GLY A 99 -21.03 -14.47 0.36
N GLU A 100 -21.37 -14.10 1.59
CA GLU A 100 -20.69 -13.06 2.35
C GLU A 100 -19.51 -13.61 3.16
N GLN A 101 -18.38 -12.89 3.14
CA GLN A 101 -17.27 -13.07 4.07
C GLN A 101 -16.89 -11.74 4.71
N PHE A 102 -16.56 -11.77 6.00
CA PHE A 102 -16.09 -10.61 6.74
C PHE A 102 -14.97 -11.01 7.69
N GLY A 103 -13.88 -10.24 7.69
CA GLY A 103 -12.79 -10.49 8.60
C GLY A 103 -11.48 -9.85 8.21
N LEU A 104 -10.38 -10.37 8.77
CA LEU A 104 -9.04 -9.96 8.39
C LEU A 104 -8.62 -10.68 7.11
N GLY A 105 -7.82 -10.01 6.29
CA GLY A 105 -6.99 -10.65 5.28
C GLY A 105 -5.57 -10.91 5.79
N ASP A 106 -4.69 -11.34 4.87
CA ASP A 106 -3.28 -11.56 5.17
C ASP A 106 -2.55 -10.24 5.40
N ILE A 107 -1.77 -10.18 6.49
CA ILE A 107 -1.00 -9.00 6.86
C ILE A 107 0.29 -8.95 6.04
N THR A 108 0.59 -7.77 5.47
CA THR A 108 1.90 -7.51 4.86
C THR A 108 2.74 -6.65 5.80
N GLN A 109 3.92 -7.13 6.17
CA GLN A 109 4.87 -6.42 7.03
C GLN A 109 6.15 -6.10 6.26
N SER A 110 6.46 -4.81 6.11
CA SER A 110 7.72 -4.34 5.52
C SER A 110 8.61 -3.72 6.59
N LEU A 111 9.92 -3.98 6.51
CA LEU A 111 10.94 -3.30 7.29
C LEU A 111 11.89 -2.57 6.34
N PHE A 112 11.91 -1.24 6.38
CA PHE A 112 12.83 -0.44 5.58
C PHE A 112 13.99 0.05 6.44
N PHE A 113 15.21 -0.26 6.05
CA PHE A 113 16.41 0.34 6.62
C PHE A 113 16.80 1.54 5.77
N SER A 114 16.83 2.72 6.38
CA SER A 114 17.04 3.99 5.70
C SER A 114 18.04 4.87 6.46
N PRO A 115 18.97 5.55 5.77
CA PRO A 115 19.78 6.61 6.40
C PRO A 115 18.90 7.76 6.88
N LYS A 116 19.20 8.33 8.05
CA LYS A 116 18.43 9.47 8.60
C LYS A 116 18.56 10.74 7.77
N ASN A 117 19.72 10.93 7.16
CA ASN A 117 19.99 12.07 6.30
C ASN A 117 19.82 11.66 4.83
N PRO A 118 19.18 12.49 4.00
CA PRO A 118 19.13 12.27 2.56
C PRO A 118 20.55 12.12 1.99
N GLY A 119 20.70 11.21 1.03
CA GLY A 119 21.93 11.02 0.28
C GLY A 119 22.24 12.19 -0.67
N PRO A 120 23.29 12.04 -1.50
CA PRO A 120 23.65 13.03 -2.51
C PRO A 120 22.45 13.47 -3.33
N SER A 121 22.34 14.77 -3.61
CA SER A 121 21.23 15.37 -4.37
C SER A 121 19.84 15.27 -3.72
N GLY A 122 19.77 14.99 -2.41
CA GLY A 122 18.52 14.98 -1.63
C GLY A 122 17.69 13.70 -1.82
N ILE A 123 18.33 12.60 -2.25
CA ILE A 123 17.65 11.32 -2.46
C ILE A 123 17.43 10.64 -1.11
N VAL A 124 16.19 10.24 -0.85
CA VAL A 124 15.80 9.42 0.29
C VAL A 124 15.52 8.01 -0.22
N TRP A 125 16.02 7.00 0.48
CA TRP A 125 15.85 5.62 0.08
C TRP A 125 15.77 4.71 1.29
N GLY A 126 15.15 3.55 1.12
CA GLY A 126 15.08 2.51 2.11
C GLY A 126 15.02 1.15 1.44
N VAL A 127 15.65 0.15 2.04
CA VAL A 127 15.60 -1.23 1.56
C VAL A 127 15.44 -2.17 2.74
N GLY A 128 14.86 -3.34 2.51
CA GLY A 128 14.82 -4.37 3.54
C GLY A 128 13.87 -5.51 3.17
N PRO A 129 13.48 -6.33 4.15
CA PRO A 129 12.57 -7.43 3.91
C PRO A 129 11.11 -7.00 3.93
N VAL A 130 10.30 -7.74 3.19
CA VAL A 130 8.84 -7.79 3.32
C VAL A 130 8.43 -9.22 3.68
N PHE A 131 7.37 -9.33 4.47
CA PHE A 131 6.77 -10.59 4.90
C PHE A 131 5.27 -10.55 4.63
N LEU A 132 4.74 -11.66 4.16
CA LEU A 132 3.30 -11.93 4.09
C LEU A 132 2.96 -12.94 5.18
N VAL A 133 2.01 -12.58 6.03
CA VAL A 133 1.62 -13.36 7.20
C VAL A 133 0.17 -13.82 7.01
N PRO A 134 -0.11 -15.14 7.03
CA PRO A 134 -1.44 -15.67 6.77
C PRO A 134 -2.36 -15.50 7.99
N THR A 135 -2.81 -14.27 8.21
CA THR A 135 -3.69 -13.87 9.32
C THR A 135 -5.16 -13.82 8.94
N ALA A 136 -5.49 -14.18 7.70
CA ALA A 136 -6.87 -14.17 7.26
C ALA A 136 -7.76 -15.01 8.18
N THR A 137 -8.89 -14.45 8.59
CA THR A 137 -9.83 -15.13 9.50
C THR A 137 -10.85 -15.97 8.76
N ASP A 138 -10.92 -15.82 7.44
CA ASP A 138 -11.72 -16.63 6.55
C ASP A 138 -10.85 -17.04 5.35
N ASP A 139 -11.06 -18.26 4.91
CA ASP A 139 -10.33 -18.94 3.85
C ASP A 139 -10.41 -18.23 2.49
N LEU A 140 -11.42 -17.40 2.25
CA LEU A 140 -11.59 -16.62 1.02
C LEU A 140 -11.02 -15.20 1.13
N LEU A 141 -10.48 -14.81 2.30
CA LEU A 141 -9.92 -13.48 2.55
C LEU A 141 -8.39 -13.43 2.48
N GLY A 142 -7.72 -14.58 2.35
CA GLY A 142 -6.27 -14.68 2.28
C GLY A 142 -5.79 -15.84 1.42
N GLY A 143 -4.47 -15.89 1.20
CA GLY A 143 -3.81 -16.96 0.47
C GLY A 143 -3.43 -18.15 1.36
N GLY A 144 -3.43 -17.98 2.69
CA GLY A 144 -3.06 -19.06 3.62
C GLY A 144 -1.56 -19.43 3.57
N LYS A 145 -0.73 -18.56 2.98
CA LYS A 145 0.70 -18.77 2.80
C LYS A 145 1.52 -17.77 3.59
N TRP A 146 2.59 -18.26 4.19
CA TRP A 146 3.70 -17.42 4.63
C TRP A 146 4.56 -17.06 3.43
N GLY A 147 4.85 -15.78 3.29
CA GLY A 147 5.71 -15.25 2.23
C GLY A 147 6.79 -14.32 2.75
N ALA A 148 7.88 -14.23 2.01
CA ALA A 148 8.96 -13.29 2.29
C ALA A 148 9.63 -12.84 0.99
N GLY A 149 10.29 -11.70 1.04
CA GLY A 149 11.18 -11.26 -0.04
C GLY A 149 11.68 -9.83 0.15
N PRO A 150 12.30 -9.22 -0.86
CA PRO A 150 12.85 -7.88 -0.76
C PRO A 150 11.79 -6.79 -0.95
N THR A 151 12.00 -5.66 -0.32
CA THR A 151 11.32 -4.39 -0.61
C THR A 151 12.31 -3.24 -0.65
N ALA A 152 12.00 -2.25 -1.48
CA ALA A 152 12.79 -1.04 -1.63
C ALA A 152 11.89 0.15 -1.90
N VAL A 153 12.34 1.32 -1.50
CA VAL A 153 11.73 2.60 -1.83
C VAL A 153 12.82 3.62 -2.14
N VAL A 154 12.55 4.47 -3.10
CA VAL A 154 13.41 5.62 -3.43
C VAL A 154 12.52 6.80 -3.78
N LEU A 155 12.87 7.97 -3.26
CA LEU A 155 12.15 9.20 -3.51
C LEU A 155 13.06 10.42 -3.40
N LYS A 156 12.54 11.53 -3.92
CA LYS A 156 13.16 12.85 -3.78
C LYS A 156 12.10 13.88 -3.50
N GLN A 157 12.40 14.81 -2.60
CA GLN A 157 11.52 15.92 -2.24
C GLN A 157 12.17 17.25 -2.64
N TYR A 158 11.47 18.07 -3.44
CA TYR A 158 11.97 19.36 -3.89
C TYR A 158 10.81 20.32 -4.22
N GLY A 159 10.85 21.55 -3.68
CA GLY A 159 9.92 22.61 -4.08
C GLY A 159 8.42 22.24 -4.03
N GLY A 160 8.00 21.53 -2.98
CA GLY A 160 6.61 21.04 -2.82
C GLY A 160 6.34 19.68 -3.48
N TRP A 161 7.19 19.22 -4.39
CA TRP A 161 7.08 17.92 -5.03
C TRP A 161 7.68 16.82 -4.18
N THR A 162 7.02 15.66 -4.17
CA THR A 162 7.57 14.37 -3.76
C THR A 162 7.42 13.42 -4.95
N VAL A 163 8.52 12.84 -5.43
CA VAL A 163 8.49 11.89 -6.55
C VAL A 163 9.27 10.66 -6.14
N GLY A 164 8.70 9.48 -6.35
CA GLY A 164 9.37 8.24 -5.98
C GLY A 164 8.70 6.98 -6.51
N ALA A 165 9.25 5.86 -6.08
CA ALA A 165 8.68 4.54 -6.32
C ALA A 165 8.96 3.63 -5.13
N LEU A 166 8.00 2.78 -4.80
CA LEU A 166 8.13 1.66 -3.87
C LEU A 166 7.97 0.37 -4.65
N ALA A 167 8.81 -0.63 -4.35
CA ALA A 167 8.68 -1.95 -4.93
C ALA A 167 8.85 -3.03 -3.86
N ASN A 168 8.19 -4.17 -4.06
CA ASN A 168 8.50 -5.38 -3.33
C ASN A 168 8.26 -6.62 -4.20
N HIS A 169 8.91 -7.71 -3.81
CA HIS A 169 8.70 -9.01 -4.40
C HIS A 169 8.55 -10.04 -3.28
N ILE A 170 7.53 -10.89 -3.34
CA ILE A 170 7.21 -11.88 -2.32
C ILE A 170 7.14 -13.26 -2.95
N TRP A 171 7.82 -14.21 -2.32
CA TRP A 171 7.64 -15.65 -2.57
C TRP A 171 7.02 -16.30 -1.34
N SER A 172 6.04 -17.18 -1.53
CA SER A 172 5.60 -18.09 -0.48
C SER A 172 6.67 -19.14 -0.20
N PHE A 173 6.84 -19.51 1.07
CA PHE A 173 7.79 -20.54 1.48
C PHE A 173 7.19 -21.57 2.44
N ALA A 174 6.02 -21.30 3.03
CA ALA A 174 5.29 -22.20 3.92
C ALA A 174 3.80 -21.84 3.94
N GLY A 175 2.99 -22.64 4.63
CA GLY A 175 1.54 -22.43 4.76
C GLY A 175 0.76 -23.66 4.33
N ASP A 176 -0.51 -23.46 4.02
CA ASP A 176 -1.40 -24.53 3.57
C ASP A 176 -0.89 -25.15 2.25
N GLY A 177 -0.79 -26.48 2.22
CA GLY A 177 -0.32 -27.23 1.06
C GLY A 177 -1.36 -27.33 -0.07
N ASP A 178 -2.64 -27.17 0.26
CA ASP A 178 -3.73 -27.26 -0.72
C ASP A 178 -3.99 -25.93 -1.45
N ARG A 179 -3.32 -24.85 -1.01
CA ARG A 179 -3.36 -23.51 -1.62
C ARG A 179 -2.23 -23.32 -2.62
N SER A 180 -2.49 -22.58 -3.69
CA SER A 180 -1.47 -22.17 -4.66
C SER A 180 -0.36 -21.34 -4.01
N ASP A 181 0.85 -21.48 -4.51
CA ASP A 181 1.98 -20.67 -4.08
C ASP A 181 1.80 -19.20 -4.53
N ILE A 182 2.40 -18.29 -3.78
CA ILE A 182 2.36 -16.85 -4.03
C ILE A 182 3.71 -16.42 -4.56
N ILE A 183 3.73 -15.92 -5.79
CA ILE A 183 4.89 -15.24 -6.36
C ILE A 183 4.38 -13.92 -6.94
N SER A 184 4.65 -12.82 -6.25
CA SER A 184 4.04 -11.53 -6.59
C SER A 184 5.06 -10.40 -6.56
N THR A 185 5.00 -9.54 -7.58
CA THR A 185 5.74 -8.27 -7.62
C THR A 185 4.78 -7.11 -7.48
N PHE A 186 5.04 -6.25 -6.51
CA PHE A 186 4.36 -4.99 -6.33
C PHE A 186 5.27 -3.83 -6.75
N LEU A 187 4.74 -2.90 -7.54
CA LEU A 187 5.44 -1.69 -7.96
C LEU A 187 4.49 -0.49 -7.89
N GLN A 188 4.85 0.49 -7.06
CA GLN A 188 4.09 1.70 -6.83
C GLN A 188 4.93 2.95 -7.12
N PRO A 189 4.93 3.45 -8.37
CA PRO A 189 5.38 4.81 -8.63
C PRO A 189 4.37 5.80 -8.07
N PHE A 190 4.86 6.89 -7.50
CA PHE A 190 4.03 7.94 -6.94
C PHE A 190 4.63 9.32 -7.19
N VAL A 191 3.75 10.29 -7.35
CA VAL A 191 4.05 11.72 -7.35
C VAL A 191 3.04 12.43 -6.47
N SER A 192 3.52 13.29 -5.59
CA SER A 192 2.67 14.23 -4.87
C SER A 192 3.17 15.66 -4.99
N TYR A 193 2.24 16.61 -4.93
CA TYR A 193 2.52 18.03 -4.87
C TYR A 193 1.80 18.65 -3.68
N THR A 194 2.58 19.14 -2.73
CA THR A 194 2.10 19.84 -1.54
C THR A 194 2.21 21.35 -1.75
N THR A 195 1.07 22.05 -1.69
CA THR A 195 1.01 23.51 -1.78
C THR A 195 1.52 24.16 -0.49
N LYS A 196 1.72 25.49 -0.53
CA LYS A 196 2.08 26.25 0.68
C LYS A 196 0.97 26.25 1.73
N ASP A 197 -0.27 26.05 1.28
CA ASP A 197 -1.46 25.98 2.14
C ASP A 197 -1.74 24.53 2.60
N ALA A 198 -0.72 23.67 2.59
CA ALA A 198 -0.71 22.27 3.02
C ALA A 198 -1.62 21.29 2.26
N TRP A 199 -2.30 21.73 1.19
CA TRP A 199 -3.00 20.81 0.28
C TRP A 199 -2.04 19.91 -0.46
N THR A 200 -2.27 18.61 -0.43
CA THR A 200 -1.47 17.61 -1.11
C THR A 200 -2.29 16.87 -2.16
N PHE A 201 -1.82 16.95 -3.40
CA PHE A 201 -2.37 16.20 -4.52
C PHE A 201 -1.45 15.03 -4.82
N THR A 202 -1.97 13.81 -4.84
CA THR A 202 -1.18 12.60 -5.05
C THR A 202 -1.73 11.81 -6.23
N LEU A 203 -0.83 11.36 -7.09
CA LEU A 203 -1.09 10.39 -8.14
C LEU A 203 -0.15 9.22 -7.94
N ASN A 204 -0.68 8.01 -7.84
CA ASN A 204 0.12 6.79 -7.79
C ASN A 204 -0.50 5.70 -8.66
N THR A 205 0.28 4.67 -8.93
CA THR A 205 -0.24 3.40 -9.46
C THR A 205 0.18 2.27 -8.54
N GLU A 206 -0.66 1.26 -8.32
CA GLU A 206 -0.36 0.14 -7.40
C GLU A 206 -0.26 -1.16 -8.19
N ASN A 207 0.80 -1.26 -9.01
CA ASN A 207 0.91 -2.34 -9.98
C ASN A 207 1.25 -3.64 -9.26
N THR A 208 0.46 -4.68 -9.48
CA THR A 208 0.72 -6.01 -8.93
C THR A 208 0.75 -7.02 -10.07
N TYR A 209 1.89 -7.70 -10.23
CA TYR A 209 2.03 -8.82 -11.16
C TYR A 209 2.07 -10.13 -10.36
N ASN A 210 1.06 -10.97 -10.56
CA ASN A 210 1.00 -12.31 -10.00
C ASN A 210 1.62 -13.29 -11.01
N TRP A 211 2.80 -13.81 -10.68
CA TRP A 211 3.57 -14.70 -11.56
C TRP A 211 2.96 -16.10 -11.65
N GLU A 212 2.18 -16.54 -10.66
CA GLU A 212 1.50 -17.84 -10.67
C GLU A 212 0.26 -17.82 -11.57
N ALA A 213 -0.52 -16.74 -11.49
CA ALA A 213 -1.70 -16.54 -12.34
C ALA A 213 -1.37 -15.93 -13.71
N GLU A 214 -0.14 -15.44 -13.90
CA GLU A 214 0.29 -14.62 -15.05
C GLU A 214 -0.57 -13.37 -15.28
N GLU A 215 -1.13 -12.81 -14.20
CA GLU A 215 -2.06 -11.68 -14.24
C GLU A 215 -1.41 -10.38 -13.78
N TRP A 216 -1.78 -9.28 -14.45
CA TRP A 216 -1.32 -7.94 -14.11
C TRP A 216 -2.49 -7.03 -13.74
N SER A 217 -2.40 -6.40 -12.56
CA SER A 217 -3.26 -5.29 -12.16
C SER A 217 -2.47 -3.98 -12.15
N VAL A 218 -3.06 -2.93 -12.74
CA VAL A 218 -2.45 -1.59 -12.92
C VAL A 218 -3.50 -0.52 -12.56
N PRO A 219 -3.92 -0.44 -11.28
CA PRO A 219 -4.83 0.62 -10.84
C PRO A 219 -4.10 1.96 -10.81
N VAL A 220 -4.81 3.03 -11.14
CA VAL A 220 -4.34 4.41 -11.04
C VAL A 220 -5.18 5.11 -10.00
N ASN A 221 -4.56 5.62 -8.94
CA ASN A 221 -5.28 6.35 -7.90
C ASN A 221 -4.91 7.82 -7.90
N PHE A 222 -5.92 8.66 -7.72
CA PHE A 222 -5.77 10.07 -7.45
C PHE A 222 -6.32 10.39 -6.06
N GLN A 223 -5.53 11.12 -5.26
CA GLN A 223 -5.88 11.52 -3.90
C GLN A 223 -5.68 13.00 -3.69
N VAL A 224 -6.53 13.58 -2.84
CA VAL A 224 -6.41 14.94 -2.33
C VAL A 224 -6.55 14.90 -0.81
N ALA A 225 -5.58 15.49 -0.10
CA ALA A 225 -5.51 15.53 1.36
C ALA A 225 -5.05 16.91 1.85
#